data_AF-X1S7P2-F1
#
_entry.id   AF-X1S7P2-F1
#
_cell.length_a   1.000
_cell.length_b   1.000
_cell.length_c   1.000
_cell.angle_alpha   90.00
_cell.angle_beta   90.00
_cell.angle_gamma   90.00
#
_symmetry.space_group_name_H-M   'P 1'
#
loop_
_entity.id
_entity.type
_entity.pdbx_description
1 polymer ?
#
loop_
_entity_poly.entity_id
_entity_poly.type
_entity_poly.pdbx_seq_one_letter_code
_entity_poly.pdbx_strand_id
1 'polypeptide(L)'
;LGADEGIVLADEVFEGSDSFITAYILTKAIQKIGDYELVLCGRQAADWDEGLVGSIIAENLGLPLVTLAEAVDVADGELRVKRVTLDGYQVFAVPTPAVVTVSNEVGQP
;
A
#
# COMPACT_ATOMS: atom_id res chain seq x y z
N LEU A 1 14.49 -4.97 -9.50
CA LEU A 1 13.93 -3.78 -10.23
C LEU A 1 13.42 -4.19 -11.61
N GLY A 2 12.25 -3.68 -12.04
CA GLY A 2 11.61 -4.04 -13.32
C GLY A 2 10.17 -3.52 -13.51
N ALA A 3 9.90 -2.27 -13.12
CA ALA A 3 8.58 -1.64 -13.32
C ALA A 3 8.35 -1.22 -14.78
N ASP A 4 7.10 -1.28 -15.25
CA ASP A 4 6.72 -0.92 -16.62
C ASP A 4 6.53 0.59 -16.84
N GLU A 5 5.95 1.28 -15.86
CA GLU A 5 5.62 2.71 -15.93
C GLU A 5 6.02 3.46 -14.66
N GLY A 6 6.21 4.78 -14.79
CA GLY A 6 6.52 5.68 -13.68
C GLY A 6 5.76 6.99 -13.80
N ILE A 7 5.14 7.43 -12.71
CA ILE A 7 4.34 8.66 -12.63
C ILE A 7 4.90 9.52 -11.50
N VAL A 8 5.14 10.80 -11.80
CA VAL A 8 5.59 11.80 -10.82
C VAL A 8 4.47 12.81 -10.61
N LEU A 9 4.06 13.01 -9.36
CA LEU A 9 3.16 14.08 -8.93
C LEU A 9 4.02 15.20 -8.34
N ALA A 10 4.03 16.35 -9.00
CA ALA A 10 4.83 17.49 -8.56
C ALA A 10 4.03 18.78 -8.75
N ASP A 11 3.84 19.50 -7.65
CA ASP A 11 3.23 20.82 -7.59
C ASP A 11 3.68 21.48 -6.28
N GLU A 12 3.90 22.80 -6.30
CA GLU A 12 4.29 23.57 -5.10
C GLU A 12 3.23 23.47 -4.00
N VAL A 13 1.95 23.30 -4.36
CA VAL A 13 0.86 23.19 -3.38
C VAL A 13 0.95 21.94 -2.50
N PHE A 14 1.78 20.95 -2.85
CA PHE A 14 1.97 19.74 -2.05
C PHE A 14 2.94 19.93 -0.88
N GLU A 15 3.70 21.03 -0.84
CA GLU A 15 4.69 21.27 0.20
C GLU A 15 4.03 21.38 1.60
N GLY A 16 4.62 20.72 2.59
CA GLY A 16 4.11 20.71 3.97
C GLY A 16 2.85 19.85 4.19
N SER A 17 2.49 19.00 3.22
CA SER A 17 1.40 18.03 3.38
C SER A 17 1.65 17.08 4.54
N ASP A 18 0.63 16.85 5.36
CA ASP A 18 0.63 15.78 6.35
C ASP A 18 0.30 14.41 5.69
N SER A 19 0.24 13.35 6.49
CA SER A 19 -0.14 12.01 6.01
C SER A 19 -1.52 11.97 5.34
N PHE A 20 -2.49 12.76 5.82
CA PHE A 20 -3.84 12.76 5.27
C PHE A 20 -3.89 13.43 3.89
N ILE A 21 -3.30 14.60 3.75
CA ILE A 21 -3.21 15.32 2.47
C ILE A 21 -2.37 14.52 1.46
N THR A 22 -1.24 13.95 1.90
CA THR A 22 -0.40 13.09 1.06
C THR A 22 -1.19 11.88 0.54
N ALA A 23 -1.91 11.18 1.42
CA ALA A 23 -2.75 10.06 1.04
C ALA A 23 -3.89 10.48 0.10
N TYR A 24 -4.50 11.65 0.32
CA TYR A 24 -5.53 12.20 -0.57
C TYR A 24 -4.99 12.45 -1.99
N ILE A 25 -3.82 13.09 -2.11
CA ILE A 25 -3.17 13.34 -3.40
C ILE A 25 -2.89 12.02 -4.14
N LEU A 26 -2.32 11.03 -3.44
CA LEU A 26 -2.05 9.70 -4.00
C LEU A 26 -3.33 8.97 -4.38
N THR A 27 -4.38 9.06 -3.57
CA THR A 27 -5.71 8.49 -3.87
C THR A 27 -6.25 9.07 -5.19
N LYS A 28 -6.14 10.39 -5.39
CA LYS A 28 -6.59 11.03 -6.63
C LYS A 28 -5.78 10.59 -7.85
N ALA A 29 -4.48 10.36 -7.69
CA ALA A 29 -3.66 9.81 -8.76
C ALA A 29 -4.05 8.36 -9.09
N ILE A 30 -4.22 7.50 -8.08
CA ILE A 30 -4.66 6.10 -8.26
C ILE A 30 -5.99 6.04 -9.01
N GLN A 31 -6.97 6.87 -8.60
CA GLN A 31 -8.27 6.97 -9.30
C GLN A 31 -8.14 7.41 -10.76
N LYS A 32 -7.15 8.26 -11.07
CA LYS A 32 -6.89 8.73 -12.44
C LYS A 32 -6.18 7.69 -13.30
N ILE A 33 -5.31 6.86 -12.70
CA ILE A 33 -4.62 5.75 -13.38
C ILE A 33 -5.66 4.73 -13.88
N GLY A 34 -6.69 4.46 -13.08
CA GLY A 34 -7.83 3.65 -13.49
C GLY A 34 -7.79 2.25 -12.92
N ASP A 35 -7.84 1.23 -13.77
CA ASP A 35 -8.00 -0.16 -13.35
C ASP A 35 -6.75 -0.69 -12.61
N TYR A 36 -6.95 -1.26 -11.42
CA TYR A 36 -5.93 -1.96 -10.64
C TYR A 36 -6.56 -3.08 -9.81
N GLU A 37 -5.78 -4.11 -9.50
CA GLU A 37 -6.19 -5.19 -8.60
C GLU A 37 -5.53 -5.10 -7.22
N LEU A 38 -4.39 -4.41 -7.11
CA LEU A 38 -3.61 -4.32 -5.89
C LEU A 38 -2.82 -3.01 -5.83
N VAL A 39 -2.91 -2.31 -4.71
CA VAL A 39 -2.05 -1.17 -4.37
C VAL A 39 -1.07 -1.62 -3.29
N LEU A 40 0.22 -1.55 -3.59
CA LEU A 40 1.29 -1.84 -2.63
C LEU A 40 1.87 -0.54 -2.07
N CYS A 41 1.98 -0.47 -0.74
CA CYS A 41 2.67 0.60 -0.04
C CYS A 41 3.75 0.02 0.88
N GLY A 42 4.78 0.79 1.24
CA GLY A 42 5.67 0.40 2.34
C GLY A 42 4.96 0.48 3.71
N ARG A 43 5.51 -0.18 4.74
CA ARG A 43 4.97 -0.10 6.12
C ARG A 43 4.92 1.32 6.67
N GLN A 44 6.01 2.07 6.49
CA GLN A 44 6.20 3.45 6.94
C GLN A 44 7.41 4.03 6.20
N ALA A 45 7.41 5.33 5.95
CA ALA A 45 8.58 6.05 5.46
C ALA A 45 9.50 6.36 6.65
N ALA A 46 10.82 6.28 6.44
CA ALA A 46 11.82 6.36 7.52
C ALA A 46 12.10 7.80 7.99
N ASP A 47 11.53 8.81 7.33
CA ASP A 47 11.70 10.22 7.66
C ASP A 47 10.81 10.63 8.84
N TRP A 48 9.50 10.43 8.73
CA TRP A 48 8.51 10.83 9.74
C TRP A 48 7.93 9.65 10.53
N ASP A 49 8.12 8.42 10.03
CA ASP A 49 7.79 7.17 10.72
C ASP A 49 6.31 6.98 11.10
N GLU A 50 5.40 7.73 10.47
CA GLU A 50 3.98 7.74 10.88
C GLU A 50 3.22 6.46 10.47
N GLY A 51 3.54 5.86 9.33
CA GLY A 51 2.90 4.62 8.87
C GLY A 51 1.41 4.72 8.52
N LEU A 52 0.89 5.93 8.26
CA LEU A 52 -0.55 6.16 8.08
C LEU A 52 -1.01 6.15 6.61
N VAL A 53 -0.15 6.56 5.68
CA VAL A 53 -0.54 6.88 4.29
C VAL A 53 -1.24 5.72 3.59
N GLY A 54 -0.69 4.50 3.64
CA GLY A 54 -1.29 3.33 2.99
C GLY A 54 -2.69 2.99 3.54
N SER A 55 -2.88 3.14 4.85
CA SER A 55 -4.19 2.89 5.49
C SER A 55 -5.23 3.94 5.11
N ILE A 56 -4.82 5.22 5.03
CA ILE A 56 -5.71 6.31 4.60
C ILE A 56 -6.09 6.15 3.13
N ILE A 57 -5.16 5.70 2.26
CA ILE A 57 -5.48 5.38 0.86
C ILE A 57 -6.56 4.29 0.79
N ALA A 58 -6.41 3.21 1.58
CA ALA A 58 -7.39 2.12 1.60
C ALA A 58 -8.79 2.60 2.01
N GLU A 59 -8.86 3.40 3.08
CA GLU A 59 -10.11 4.01 3.54
C GLU A 59 -10.73 4.93 2.48
N ASN A 60 -9.94 5.82 1.89
CA ASN A 60 -10.40 6.77 0.86
C ASN A 60 -10.94 6.05 -0.40
N LEU A 61 -10.37 4.90 -0.74
CA LEU A 61 -10.82 4.08 -1.88
C LEU A 61 -11.94 3.10 -1.50
N GLY A 62 -12.25 2.95 -0.20
CA GLY A 62 -13.24 1.97 0.28
C GLY A 62 -12.80 0.52 0.08
N LEU A 63 -11.51 0.23 0.19
CA LEU A 63 -10.92 -1.08 -0.12
C LEU A 63 -10.48 -1.85 1.12
N PRO A 64 -10.47 -3.20 1.06
CA PRO A 64 -9.82 -4.03 2.06
C PRO A 64 -8.34 -3.66 2.22
N LEU A 65 -7.86 -3.75 3.47
CA LEU A 65 -6.48 -3.47 3.84
C LEU A 65 -5.87 -4.62 4.63
N VAL A 66 -4.66 -5.04 4.24
CA VAL A 66 -3.78 -5.85 5.10
C VAL A 66 -2.46 -5.13 5.30
N THR A 67 -2.09 -4.87 6.55
CA THR A 67 -0.84 -4.17 6.89
C THR A 67 0.27 -5.15 7.26
N LEU A 68 1.54 -4.72 7.11
CA LEU A 68 2.73 -5.45 7.55
C LEU A 68 2.86 -6.84 6.91
N ALA A 69 2.66 -6.91 5.59
CA ALA A 69 2.82 -8.13 4.83
C ALA A 69 4.31 -8.51 4.71
N GLU A 70 4.65 -9.72 5.15
CA GLU A 70 5.94 -10.36 4.85
C GLU A 70 5.90 -11.20 3.57
N ALA A 71 4.71 -11.56 3.06
CA ALA A 71 4.54 -12.17 1.75
C ALA A 71 3.18 -11.83 1.15
N VAL A 72 3.16 -11.69 -0.17
CA VAL A 72 1.96 -11.44 -0.97
C VAL A 72 2.01 -12.39 -2.17
N ASP A 73 1.08 -13.33 -2.21
CA ASP A 73 1.00 -14.37 -3.23
C ASP A 73 -0.40 -14.39 -3.85
N VAL A 74 -0.49 -14.94 -5.07
CA VAL A 74 -1.77 -15.28 -5.70
C VAL A 74 -1.84 -16.79 -5.81
N ALA A 75 -2.84 -17.40 -5.19
CA ALA A 75 -3.08 -18.83 -5.24
C ALA A 75 -4.53 -19.09 -5.64
N ASP A 76 -4.74 -19.95 -6.65
CA ASP A 76 -6.08 -20.32 -7.13
C ASP A 76 -6.98 -19.12 -7.53
N GLY A 77 -6.35 -18.02 -7.98
CA GLY A 77 -7.05 -16.78 -8.34
C GLY A 77 -7.42 -15.89 -7.16
N GLU A 78 -6.95 -16.18 -5.95
CA GLU A 78 -7.20 -15.40 -4.74
C GLU A 78 -5.90 -14.79 -4.20
N LEU A 79 -5.97 -13.52 -3.78
CA LEU A 79 -4.85 -12.83 -3.13
C LEU A 79 -4.68 -13.37 -1.70
N ARG A 80 -3.49 -13.91 -1.41
CA ARG A 80 -3.10 -14.36 -0.08
C ARG A 80 -2.00 -13.47 0.49
N VAL A 81 -2.26 -12.94 1.67
CA VAL A 81 -1.32 -12.04 2.36
C VAL A 81 -0.91 -12.65 3.68
N LYS A 82 0.40 -12.84 3.87
CA LYS A 82 1.00 -13.26 5.12
C LYS A 82 1.47 -12.03 5.88
N ARG A 83 0.80 -11.71 6.99
CA ARG A 83 1.05 -10.54 7.84
C ARG A 83 1.85 -10.92 9.07
N VAL A 84 2.89 -10.16 9.38
CA VAL A 84 3.67 -10.30 10.61
C VAL A 84 2.86 -9.87 11.84
N THR A 85 2.99 -10.61 12.93
CA THR A 85 2.53 -10.25 14.27
C THR A 85 3.70 -10.37 15.26
N LEU A 86 3.49 -9.94 16.51
CA LEU A 86 4.54 -10.00 17.53
C LEU A 86 5.09 -11.43 17.74
N ASP A 87 4.22 -12.43 17.67
CA ASP A 87 4.52 -13.82 18.01
C ASP A 87 4.48 -14.76 16.79
N GLY A 88 4.47 -14.23 15.57
CA GLY A 88 4.42 -15.03 14.34
C GLY A 88 3.75 -14.30 13.17
N TYR A 89 2.74 -14.94 12.58
CA TYR A 89 2.05 -14.39 11.41
C TYR A 89 0.57 -14.81 11.34
N GLN A 90 -0.18 -14.07 10.53
CA GLN A 90 -1.54 -14.37 10.11
C GLN A 90 -1.59 -14.49 8.59
N VAL A 91 -2.40 -15.42 8.07
CA VAL A 91 -2.62 -15.56 6.62
C VAL A 91 -4.05 -15.13 6.31
N PHE A 92 -4.20 -14.18 5.40
CA PHE A 92 -5.48 -13.65 4.96
C PHE A 92 -5.73 -14.04 3.51
N ALA A 93 -6.94 -14.50 3.23
CA ALA A 93 -7.53 -14.47 1.89
C ALA A 93 -8.20 -13.09 1.71
N VAL A 94 -7.83 -12.37 0.67
CA VAL A 94 -8.24 -10.96 0.47
C VAL A 94 -8.91 -10.81 -0.89
N PRO A 95 -10.14 -10.28 -0.97
CA PRO A 95 -10.76 -9.98 -2.24
C PRO A 95 -10.05 -8.80 -2.92
N THR A 96 -9.90 -8.86 -4.24
CA THR A 96 -9.39 -7.74 -5.05
C THR A 96 -10.55 -6.87 -5.57
N PRO A 97 -10.36 -5.55 -5.73
CA PRO A 97 -9.13 -4.80 -5.48
C PRO A 97 -8.82 -4.59 -3.98
N ALA A 98 -7.53 -4.53 -3.62
CA ALA A 98 -7.10 -4.36 -2.23
C ALA A 98 -5.88 -3.44 -2.08
N VAL A 99 -5.62 -2.99 -0.85
CA VAL A 99 -4.39 -2.29 -0.46
C VAL A 99 -3.58 -3.16 0.50
N VAL A 100 -2.27 -3.25 0.30
CA VAL A 100 -1.37 -3.98 1.19
C VAL A 100 -0.17 -3.11 1.54
N THR A 101 0.15 -3.01 2.84
CA THR A 101 1.43 -2.42 3.28
C THR A 101 2.46 -3.52 3.54
N VAL A 102 3.63 -3.44 2.92
CA VAL A 102 4.69 -4.46 3.02
C VAL A 102 5.68 -4.12 4.13
N SER A 103 6.06 -5.14 4.88
CA SER A 103 7.03 -5.03 5.97
C SER A 103 8.45 -5.32 5.49
N ASN A 104 9.45 -5.16 6.36
CA ASN A 104 10.86 -5.36 6.00
C ASN A 104 11.20 -6.86 5.84
N GLU A 105 10.36 -7.72 6.42
CA GLU A 105 10.49 -9.17 6.41
C GLU A 105 10.23 -9.76 5.02
N VAL A 106 9.65 -8.99 4.08
CA VAL A 106 9.47 -9.40 2.67
C VAL A 106 10.81 -9.69 1.97
N GLY A 107 11.92 -9.16 2.48
CA GLY A 107 13.27 -9.45 2.01
C GLY A 107 13.97 -8.24 1.39
N GLN A 108 14.94 -8.53 0.51
CA GLN A 108 15.75 -7.52 -0.18
C GLN A 108 15.25 -7.35 -1.63
N PRO A 109 15.13 -6.10 -2.14
CA PRO A 109 14.77 -5.83 -3.55
C PRO A 109 15.76 -6.34 -4.61
#